data_AF-A0A938D602-F1
#
_entry.id   AF-A0A938D602-F1
#
_cell.length_a   1.000
_cell.length_b   1.000
_cell.length_c   1.000
_cell.angle_alpha   90.00
_cell.angle_beta   90.00
_cell.angle_gamma   90.00
#
_symmetry.space_group_name_H-M   'P 1'
#
loop_
_entity.id
_entity.type
_entity.pdbx_description
1 polymer ?
#
loop_
_entity_poly.entity_id
_entity_poly.type
_entity_poly.pdbx_seq_one_letter_code
_entity_poly.pdbx_strand_id
1 'polypeptide(L)'
;MKAPQDCHDMTELRAAIDALDAGIVAKLSARAGYIDRAAQLKRGNGLPARIDARVEEVVAKVRAEAGAQALDPDLVEDLWRRLIDWSIAREERTLGQTRP
;
A
#
# COMPACT_ATOMS: atom_id res chain seq x y z
N MET A 1 -4.75 -12.08 -18.36
CA MET A 1 -3.87 -11.08 -18.99
C MET A 1 -2.90 -11.83 -19.87
N LYS A 2 -2.61 -11.34 -21.08
CA LYS A 2 -1.56 -11.93 -21.92
C LYS A 2 -0.20 -11.72 -21.24
N ALA A 3 0.75 -12.63 -21.45
CA ALA A 3 2.11 -12.36 -21.02
C ALA A 3 2.68 -11.20 -21.87
N PRO A 4 3.61 -10.38 -21.35
CA PRO A 4 4.13 -9.23 -22.09
C PRO A 4 4.67 -9.59 -23.49
N GLN A 5 5.30 -10.77 -23.64
CA GLN A 5 5.84 -11.25 -24.92
C GLN A 5 4.77 -11.68 -25.94
N ASP A 6 3.52 -11.87 -25.50
CA ASP A 6 2.40 -12.30 -26.35
C ASP A 6 1.52 -11.12 -26.82
N CYS A 7 1.89 -9.89 -26.45
CA CYS A 7 1.27 -8.67 -26.96
C CYS A 7 1.89 -8.32 -28.32
N HIS A 8 1.09 -8.28 -29.38
CA HIS A 8 1.60 -8.05 -30.74
C HIS A 8 1.51 -6.58 -31.19
N ASP A 9 0.79 -5.74 -30.45
CA ASP A 9 0.71 -4.30 -30.68
C ASP A 9 0.53 -3.51 -29.38
N MET A 10 0.57 -2.18 -29.51
CA MET A 10 0.43 -1.25 -28.39
C MET A 10 -0.98 -1.22 -27.78
N THR A 11 -2.01 -1.59 -28.54
CA THR A 11 -3.39 -1.64 -28.05
C THR A 11 -3.55 -2.81 -27.08
N GLU A 12 -3.06 -3.99 -27.46
CA GLU A 12 -3.05 -5.18 -26.61
C GLU A 12 -2.21 -4.98 -25.35
N LEU A 13 -1.03 -4.37 -25.49
CA LEU A 13 -0.13 -4.10 -24.38
C LEU A 13 -0.77 -3.13 -23.35
N ARG A 14 -1.39 -2.04 -23.82
CA ARG A 14 -2.05 -1.08 -22.94
C ARG A 14 -3.24 -1.69 -22.21
N ALA A 15 -4.07 -2.48 -22.89
CA ALA A 15 -5.17 -3.17 -22.24
C ALA A 15 -4.70 -4.14 -21.13
N ALA A 16 -3.54 -4.78 -21.32
CA ALA A 16 -2.94 -5.61 -20.29
C ALA A 16 -2.46 -4.76 -19.08
N ILE A 17 -1.80 -3.63 -19.32
CA ILE A 17 -1.36 -2.70 -18.26
C ILE A 17 -2.56 -2.13 -17.49
N ASP A 18 -3.60 -1.66 -18.19
CA ASP A 18 -4.80 -1.10 -17.56
C ASP A 18 -5.47 -2.13 -16.62
N ALA A 19 -5.51 -3.39 -17.04
CA ALA A 19 -6.03 -4.48 -16.21
C ALA A 19 -5.15 -4.74 -14.98
N LEU A 20 -3.82 -4.58 -15.10
CA LEU A 20 -2.88 -4.72 -13.97
C LEU A 20 -3.09 -3.59 -12.96
N ASP A 21 -3.17 -2.37 -13.46
CA ASP A 21 -3.35 -1.17 -12.65
C ASP A 21 -4.68 -1.20 -11.90
N ALA A 22 -5.76 -1.65 -12.55
CA ALA A 22 -7.03 -1.90 -11.87
C ALA A 22 -6.88 -2.91 -10.72
N GLY A 23 -6.08 -3.96 -10.92
CA GLY A 23 -5.75 -4.94 -9.88
C GLY A 23 -4.94 -4.34 -8.72
N ILE A 24 -3.98 -3.46 -9.01
CA ILE A 24 -3.19 -2.74 -8.00
C ILE A 24 -4.12 -1.84 -7.17
N VAL A 25 -4.98 -1.06 -7.82
CA VAL A 25 -5.96 -0.19 -7.14
C VAL A 25 -6.90 -1.00 -6.25
N ALA A 26 -7.40 -2.15 -6.73
CA ALA A 26 -8.25 -3.03 -5.93
C ALA A 26 -7.53 -3.55 -4.67
N LYS A 27 -6.25 -3.93 -4.77
CA LYS A 27 -5.44 -4.36 -3.63
C LYS A 27 -5.16 -3.21 -2.65
N LEU A 28 -4.91 -2.00 -3.15
CA LEU A 28 -4.74 -0.82 -2.32
C LEU A 28 -6.03 -0.47 -1.56
N SER A 29 -7.20 -0.62 -2.19
CA SER A 29 -8.50 -0.45 -1.54
C SER A 29 -8.70 -1.47 -0.41
N ALA A 30 -8.39 -2.75 -0.66
CA ALA A 30 -8.42 -3.78 0.39
C ALA A 30 -7.46 -3.46 1.54
N ARG A 31 -6.23 -3.01 1.24
CA ARG A 31 -5.26 -2.55 2.25
C ARG A 31 -5.83 -1.40 3.08
N ALA A 32 -6.51 -0.42 2.47
CA ALA A 32 -7.13 0.67 3.19
C ALA A 32 -8.22 0.19 4.18
N GLY A 33 -9.01 -0.83 3.81
CA GLY A 33 -9.97 -1.45 4.72
C GLY A 33 -9.32 -2.09 5.96
N TYR A 34 -8.14 -2.72 5.81
CA TYR A 34 -7.37 -3.22 6.96
C TYR A 34 -6.82 -2.09 7.85
N ILE A 35 -6.42 -0.97 7.25
CA ILE A 35 -6.00 0.23 8.01
C ILE A 35 -7.18 0.81 8.80
N ASP A 36 -8.38 0.86 8.22
CA ASP A 36 -9.58 1.29 8.94
C ASP A 36 -9.86 0.39 10.16
N ARG A 37 -9.71 -0.93 9.99
CA ARG A 37 -9.82 -1.87 11.10
C ARG A 37 -8.71 -1.65 12.15
N ALA A 38 -7.48 -1.38 11.71
CA ALA A 38 -6.37 -1.09 12.60
C ALA A 38 -6.63 0.18 13.43
N ALA A 39 -7.19 1.23 12.83
CA ALA A 39 -7.57 2.46 13.55
C ALA A 39 -8.56 2.18 14.68
N GLN A 40 -9.57 1.34 14.44
CA GLN A 40 -10.55 0.95 15.47
C GLN A 40 -9.89 0.16 16.61
N LEU A 41 -9.02 -0.79 16.29
CA LEU A 41 -8.27 -1.58 17.27
C LEU A 41 -7.32 -0.70 18.08
N LYS A 42 -6.58 0.20 17.43
CA LYS A 42 -5.69 1.16 18.08
C LYS A 42 -6.45 2.05 19.05
N ARG A 43 -7.61 2.58 18.64
CA ARG A 43 -8.48 3.36 19.53
C ARG A 43 -8.88 2.58 20.78
N GLY A 44 -9.35 1.33 20.60
CA GLY A 44 -9.77 0.48 21.72
C GLY A 44 -8.65 0.11 22.69
N ASN A 45 -7.39 0.13 22.23
CA ASN A 45 -6.21 -0.21 23.03
C ASN A 45 -5.37 1.02 23.44
N GLY A 46 -5.81 2.24 23.13
CA GLY A 46 -5.04 3.47 23.42
C GLY A 46 -3.71 3.58 22.67
N LEU A 47 -3.58 2.95 21.49
CA LEU A 47 -2.36 2.97 20.69
C LEU A 47 -2.35 4.17 19.73
N PRO A 48 -1.17 4.76 19.44
CA PRO A 48 -1.04 5.84 18.48
C PRO A 48 -1.22 5.34 17.03
N ALA A 49 -1.57 6.24 16.12
CA ALA A 49 -1.59 5.96 14.68
C ALA A 49 -0.20 5.54 14.18
N ARG A 50 0.81 6.34 14.51
CA ARG A 50 2.20 6.09 14.11
C ARG A 50 2.94 5.28 15.16
N ILE A 51 3.59 4.21 14.71
CA ILE A 51 4.51 3.39 15.49
C ILE A 51 5.76 3.19 14.61
N ASP A 52 6.82 3.95 14.85
CA ASP A 52 7.97 4.02 13.92
C ASP A 52 8.63 2.67 13.68
N ALA A 53 8.79 1.85 14.73
CA ALA A 53 9.32 0.50 14.59
C ALA A 53 8.50 -0.36 13.60
N ARG A 54 7.16 -0.17 13.57
CA ARG A 54 6.29 -0.88 12.64
C ARG A 54 6.40 -0.33 11.22
N VAL A 55 6.61 0.98 11.05
CA VAL A 55 6.85 1.60 9.74
C VAL A 55 8.09 1.01 9.11
N GLU A 56 9.22 1.01 9.83
CA GLU A 56 10.49 0.49 9.31
C GLU A 56 10.44 -1.03 9.07
N GLU A 57 9.73 -1.80 9.89
CA GLU A 57 9.52 -3.23 9.64
C GLU A 57 8.76 -3.47 8.33
N VAL A 58 7.73 -2.68 8.03
CA VAL A 58 6.98 -2.79 6.77
C VAL A 58 7.85 -2.39 5.59
N VAL A 59 8.62 -1.31 5.69
CA VAL A 59 9.55 -0.85 4.65
C VAL A 59 10.61 -1.91 4.35
N ALA A 60 11.24 -2.48 5.37
CA ALA A 60 12.23 -3.54 5.19
C ALA A 60 11.66 -4.77 4.46
N LYS A 61 10.43 -5.17 4.79
CA LYS A 61 9.75 -6.29 4.14
C LYS A 61 9.48 -6.04 2.66
N VAL A 62 8.98 -4.85 2.31
CA VAL A 62 8.66 -4.55 0.91
C VAL A 62 9.91 -4.32 0.06
N ARG A 63 10.99 -3.79 0.64
CA ARG A 63 12.31 -3.74 -0.02
C ARG A 63 12.85 -5.14 -0.33
N ALA A 64 12.75 -6.06 0.63
CA ALA A 64 13.18 -7.44 0.42
C ALA A 64 12.35 -8.15 -0.67
N GLU A 65 11.04 -7.93 -0.68
CA GLU A 65 10.15 -8.46 -1.73
C GLU A 65 10.48 -7.87 -3.11
N ALA A 66 10.75 -6.55 -3.19
CA ALA A 66 11.16 -5.89 -4.43
C ALA A 66 12.43 -6.55 -5.01
N GLY A 67 13.44 -6.76 -4.16
CA GLY A 67 14.68 -7.42 -4.56
C GLY A 67 14.46 -8.85 -5.06
N ALA A 68 13.56 -9.61 -4.42
CA ALA A 68 13.21 -10.96 -4.84
C ALA A 68 12.50 -11.00 -6.22
N GLN A 69 11.82 -9.93 -6.59
CA GLN A 69 11.12 -9.78 -7.88
C GLN A 69 11.91 -8.98 -8.93
N ALA A 70 13.19 -8.71 -8.68
CA ALA A 70 14.05 -7.89 -9.56
C ALA A 70 13.48 -6.48 -9.84
N LEU A 71 12.72 -5.93 -8.89
CA LEU A 71 12.26 -4.54 -8.90
C LEU A 71 13.19 -3.69 -8.02
N ASP A 72 13.41 -2.44 -8.40
CA ASP A 72 14.24 -1.50 -7.65
C ASP A 72 13.70 -1.31 -6.20
N PRO A 73 14.45 -1.73 -5.16
CA PRO A 73 14.01 -1.59 -3.78
C PRO A 73 13.80 -0.14 -3.34
N ASP A 74 14.56 0.81 -3.90
CA ASP A 74 14.47 2.22 -3.53
C ASP A 74 13.18 2.84 -4.08
N LEU A 75 12.81 2.50 -5.32
CA LEU A 75 11.49 2.84 -5.88
C LEU A 75 10.34 2.30 -5.00
N VAL A 76 10.43 1.03 -4.58
CA VAL A 76 9.37 0.42 -3.77
C VAL A 76 9.27 1.06 -2.39
N GLU A 77 10.40 1.36 -1.75
CA GLU A 77 10.43 2.08 -0.48
C GLU A 77 9.73 3.45 -0.60
N ASP A 78 10.07 4.24 -1.61
CA ASP A 78 9.50 5.57 -1.82
C ASP A 78 7.97 5.53 -1.97
N LEU A 79 7.47 4.55 -2.74
CA LEU A 79 6.03 4.33 -2.90
C LEU A 79 5.38 3.92 -1.57
N TRP A 80 6.03 3.02 -0.82
CA TRP A 80 5.46 2.51 0.43
C TRP A 80 5.45 3.56 1.54
N ARG A 81 6.48 4.39 1.64
CA ARG A 81 6.50 5.50 2.62
C ARG A 81 5.33 6.45 2.39
N ARG A 82 5.06 6.82 1.13
CA ARG A 82 3.87 7.64 0.77
C ARG A 82 2.56 6.96 1.14
N LEU A 83 2.42 5.65 0.88
CA LEU A 83 1.23 4.88 1.25
C LEU A 83 1.05 4.79 2.76
N ILE A 84 2.14 4.64 3.52
CA ILE A 84 2.13 4.59 4.99
C ILE A 84 1.73 5.95 5.55
N ASP A 85 2.32 7.05 5.09
CA ASP A 85 1.97 8.39 5.55
C ASP A 85 0.50 8.73 5.27
N TRP A 86 -0.01 8.37 4.08
CA TRP A 86 -1.45 8.48 3.78
C TRP A 86 -2.31 7.64 4.73
N SER A 87 -1.85 6.44 5.10
CA SER A 87 -2.55 5.54 6.02
C SER A 87 -2.59 6.13 7.44
N ILE A 88 -1.47 6.67 7.93
CA ILE A 88 -1.38 7.33 9.24
C ILE A 88 -2.33 8.53 9.29
N ALA A 89 -2.31 9.41 8.28
CA ALA A 89 -3.23 10.56 8.21
C ALA A 89 -4.71 10.14 8.17
N ARG A 90 -5.01 8.96 7.60
CA ARG A 90 -6.36 8.37 7.64
C ARG A 90 -6.72 7.87 9.04
N GLU A 91 -5.82 7.15 9.70
CA GLU A 91 -6.00 6.67 11.07
C GLU A 91 -6.17 7.83 12.06
N GLU A 92 -5.37 8.89 11.93
CA GLU A 92 -5.43 10.09 12.77
C GLU A 92 -6.78 10.80 12.68
N ARG A 93 -7.41 10.87 11.49
CA ARG A 93 -8.78 11.40 11.37
C ARG A 93 -9.78 10.56 12.17
N THR A 94 -9.61 9.25 12.18
CA THR A 94 -10.45 8.34 12.97
C THR A 94 -10.17 8.49 14.47
N LEU A 95 -8.91 8.51 14.90
CA LEU A 95 -8.53 8.66 16.31
C LEU A 95 -8.86 10.06 16.87
N GLY A 96 -8.70 11.10 16.06
CA GLY A 96 -8.94 12.51 16.39
C GLY A 96 -10.40 12.96 16.36
N GLN A 97 -11.34 12.14 15.86
CA GLN A 97 -12.79 12.39 15.95
C GLN A 97 -13.36 12.34 17.38
N THR A 98 -12.50 12.39 18.40
CA THR A 98 -12.92 12.45 19.79
C THR A 98 -12.79 13.88 20.31
N ARG A 99 -13.86 14.69 20.23
CA ARG A 99 -14.26 15.67 21.26
C ARG A 99 -15.53 16.47 20.90
N PRO A 100 -16.31 16.97 21.89
CA PRO A 100 -16.61 16.46 23.23
C PRO A 100 -17.91 15.64 23.29
#